data_AF-A0A0F9A8Z0-F1
#
_entry.id   AF-A0A0F9A8Z0-F1
#
_cell.length_a   1.000
_cell.length_b   1.000
_cell.length_c   1.000
_cell.angle_alpha   90.00
_cell.angle_beta   90.00
_cell.angle_gamma   90.00
#
_symmetry.space_group_name_H-M   'P 1'
#
loop_
_entity.id
_entity.type
_entity.pdbx_description
1 polymer ?
#
loop_
_entity_poly.entity_id
_entity_poly.type
_entity_poly.pdbx_seq_one_letter_code
_entity_poly.pdbx_strand_id
1 'polypeptide(L)'
;VTLHGRRMPWIVGSVTPFEDDVWELYHVAEDFSESTDLAKKYPKKLEELKKIFEEEAWKYNVYPLYDDMLKRLAGTQDILFGDQKEFVYYAPGAYRIAEKASAPVKNRPHTITTAIDLKGYEEGVICCVGGMTGGFTMFIKGGRLYYDYNYLDGVYYTLASPKLPQGPTELKFNFIKTKEFGGTGELYVNGKKVDTVDMPNMHISTYSLAETFDVGRDTGTQVSKLYSDPFKFKGALDKVIIKLND
;
A
#
# COMPACT_ATOMS: atom_id res chain seq x y z
N VAL A 1 -0.95 5.25 30.84
CA VAL A 1 -1.98 4.69 29.92
C VAL A 1 -1.89 3.16 30.01
N THR A 2 -3.00 2.42 30.10
CA THR A 2 -2.92 0.95 30.16
C THR A 2 -2.51 0.33 28.82
N LEU A 3 -1.67 -0.69 28.85
CA LEU A 3 -1.41 -1.52 27.69
C LEU A 3 -2.60 -2.47 27.47
N HIS A 4 -3.53 -2.09 26.59
CA HIS A 4 -4.73 -2.88 26.26
C HIS A 4 -4.38 -4.35 25.94
N GLY A 5 -5.05 -5.27 26.62
CA GLY A 5 -4.86 -6.72 26.47
C GLY A 5 -3.47 -7.23 26.90
N ARG A 6 -2.62 -6.37 27.50
CA ARG A 6 -1.20 -6.63 27.81
C ARG A 6 -0.43 -7.28 26.66
N ARG A 7 -0.83 -6.98 25.44
CA ARG A 7 -0.28 -7.64 24.25
C ARG A 7 1.10 -7.08 23.95
N MET A 8 2.03 -7.96 23.59
CA MET A 8 3.32 -7.51 23.09
C MET A 8 3.13 -6.79 21.74
N PRO A 9 3.95 -5.78 21.40
CA PRO A 9 3.76 -4.97 20.19
C PRO A 9 3.76 -5.76 18.87
N TRP A 10 4.37 -6.95 18.84
CA TRP A 10 4.39 -7.85 17.67
C TRP A 10 3.17 -8.77 17.55
N ILE A 11 2.25 -8.75 18.53
CA ILE A 11 0.98 -9.49 18.49
C ILE A 11 -0.11 -8.57 17.94
N VAL A 12 -0.11 -8.39 16.62
CA VAL A 12 -0.91 -7.35 15.95
C VAL A 12 -2.40 -7.72 15.80
N GLY A 13 -2.72 -9.02 15.79
CA GLY A 13 -4.08 -9.54 15.56
C GLY A 13 -4.86 -9.94 16.81
N SER A 14 -4.40 -9.56 18.01
CA SER A 14 -5.12 -9.87 19.25
C SER A 14 -6.31 -8.95 19.43
N VAL A 15 -7.46 -9.54 19.77
CA VAL A 15 -8.69 -8.86 20.19
C VAL A 15 -9.02 -9.31 21.61
N THR A 16 -9.25 -8.37 22.52
CA THR A 16 -9.48 -8.65 23.95
C THR A 16 -10.62 -7.80 24.51
N PRO A 17 -11.44 -8.33 25.44
CA PRO A 17 -12.45 -7.53 26.13
C PRO A 17 -11.81 -6.34 26.83
N PHE A 18 -12.37 -5.13 26.66
CA PHE A 18 -11.88 -3.94 27.35
C PHE A 18 -12.14 -3.98 28.85
N GLU A 19 -13.10 -4.80 29.30
CA GLU A 19 -13.43 -5.02 30.71
C GLU A 19 -12.31 -5.73 31.47
N ASP A 20 -11.45 -6.46 30.76
CA ASP A 20 -10.30 -7.17 31.33
C ASP A 20 -9.07 -6.24 31.51
N ASP A 21 -9.13 -5.01 31.00
CA ASP A 21 -8.02 -4.05 31.13
C ASP A 21 -7.85 -3.54 32.56
N VAL A 22 -6.58 -3.36 32.93
CA VAL A 22 -6.20 -2.79 34.22
C VAL A 22 -5.94 -1.30 34.07
N TRP A 23 -6.74 -0.48 34.74
CA TRP A 23 -6.51 0.96 34.79
C TRP A 23 -5.26 1.31 35.62
N GLU A 24 -4.44 2.20 35.08
CA GLU A 24 -3.22 2.72 35.71
C GLU A 24 -3.36 4.24 35.89
N LEU A 25 -2.67 4.79 36.90
CA LEU A 25 -2.72 6.22 37.24
C LEU A 25 -1.32 6.82 37.28
N TYR A 26 -1.10 7.90 36.52
CA TYR A 26 0.19 8.56 36.44
C TYR A 26 0.07 10.06 36.70
N HIS A 27 1.12 10.66 37.28
CA HIS A 27 1.23 12.11 37.43
C HIS A 27 2.18 12.67 36.36
N VAL A 28 1.67 12.85 35.14
CA VAL A 28 2.50 13.17 33.95
C VAL A 28 3.37 14.43 34.12
N ALA A 29 2.93 15.43 34.90
CA ALA A 29 3.72 16.63 35.16
C ALA A 29 5.00 16.39 35.99
N GLU A 30 5.07 15.29 36.75
CA GLU A 30 6.21 14.92 37.59
C GLU A 30 6.92 13.64 37.11
N ASP A 31 6.21 12.78 36.36
CA ASP A 31 6.71 11.56 35.73
C ASP A 31 6.33 11.56 34.25
N PHE A 32 7.17 12.22 33.43
CA PHE A 32 6.96 12.33 31.98
C PHE A 32 6.97 10.97 31.27
N SER A 33 7.58 9.96 31.89
CA SER A 33 7.76 8.63 31.30
C SER A 33 6.64 7.65 31.61
N GLU A 34 5.69 8.04 32.48
CA GLU A 34 4.62 7.17 32.97
C GLU A 34 5.17 5.85 33.54
N SER A 35 6.28 5.92 34.28
CA SER A 35 6.98 4.75 34.82
C SER A 35 6.45 4.29 36.18
N THR A 36 5.82 5.19 36.93
CA THR A 36 5.34 4.93 38.29
C THR A 36 3.81 4.92 38.35
N ASP A 37 3.22 3.72 38.35
CA ASP A 37 1.77 3.56 38.54
C ASP A 37 1.36 3.86 39.99
N LEU A 38 0.50 4.87 40.14
CA LEU A 38 -0.03 5.38 41.40
C LEU A 38 -1.42 4.82 41.73
N ALA A 39 -1.99 3.93 40.91
CA ALA A 39 -3.36 3.42 41.07
C ALA A 39 -3.61 2.85 42.46
N LYS A 40 -2.67 2.04 42.98
CA LYS A 40 -2.74 1.47 44.34
C LYS A 40 -2.60 2.51 45.45
N LYS A 41 -1.86 3.60 45.20
CA LYS A 41 -1.60 4.66 46.18
C LYS A 41 -2.77 5.63 46.29
N TYR A 42 -3.45 5.92 45.19
CA TYR A 42 -4.58 6.87 45.13
C TYR A 42 -5.84 6.26 44.49
N PRO A 43 -6.43 5.20 45.07
CA PRO A 43 -7.56 4.49 44.47
C PRO A 43 -8.82 5.36 44.31
N LYS A 44 -9.06 6.30 45.24
CA LYS A 44 -10.19 7.25 45.12
C LYS A 44 -10.05 8.17 43.91
N LYS A 45 -8.82 8.62 43.64
CA LYS A 45 -8.54 9.52 42.50
C LYS A 45 -8.68 8.77 41.18
N LEU A 46 -8.24 7.50 41.14
CA LEU A 46 -8.45 6.66 39.97
C LEU A 46 -9.93 6.50 39.64
N GLU A 47 -10.77 6.18 40.62
CA GLU A 47 -12.22 6.03 40.40
C GLU A 47 -12.91 7.35 40.01
N GLU A 48 -12.44 8.50 40.52
CA GLU A 48 -12.89 9.81 40.06
C GLU A 48 -12.61 10.02 38.56
N LEU A 49 -11.37 9.73 38.12
CA LEU A 49 -10.97 9.92 36.73
C LEU A 49 -11.65 8.92 35.77
N LYS A 50 -11.89 7.68 36.21
CA LYS A 50 -12.66 6.69 35.43
C LYS A 50 -14.08 7.19 35.15
N LYS A 51 -14.75 7.78 36.14
CA LYS A 51 -16.09 8.36 35.94
C LYS A 51 -16.08 9.51 34.95
N ILE A 52 -15.10 10.40 35.05
CA ILE A 52 -14.93 11.51 34.09
C ILE A 52 -14.69 10.97 32.68
N PHE A 53 -13.86 9.93 32.54
CA PHE A 53 -13.63 9.28 31.26
C PHE A 53 -14.93 8.74 30.67
N GLU A 54 -15.75 8.01 31.44
CA GLU A 54 -17.02 7.48 30.95
C GLU A 54 -17.98 8.58 30.47
N GLU A 55 -18.14 9.65 31.26
CA GLU A 55 -19.01 10.78 30.91
C GLU A 55 -18.55 11.47 29.62
N GLU A 56 -17.25 11.75 29.50
CA GLU A 56 -16.70 12.41 28.31
C GLU A 56 -16.62 11.47 27.10
N ALA A 57 -16.40 10.16 27.30
CA ALA A 57 -16.36 9.16 26.24
C ALA A 57 -17.71 9.05 25.51
N TRP A 58 -18.83 9.06 26.25
CA TRP A 58 -20.15 9.12 25.65
C TRP A 58 -20.42 10.46 24.97
N LYS A 59 -20.10 11.57 25.64
CA LYS A 59 -20.31 12.92 25.12
C LYS A 59 -19.57 13.19 23.80
N TYR A 60 -18.39 12.61 23.63
CA TYR A 60 -17.56 12.82 22.42
C TYR A 60 -17.50 11.61 21.48
N ASN A 61 -18.44 10.66 21.59
CA ASN A 61 -18.54 9.50 20.70
C ASN A 61 -17.24 8.67 20.61
N VAL A 62 -16.57 8.47 21.75
CA VAL A 62 -15.42 7.55 21.85
C VAL A 62 -15.89 6.10 21.74
N TYR A 63 -17.11 5.81 22.20
CA TYR A 63 -17.72 4.49 22.09
C TYR A 63 -18.44 4.25 20.74
N PRO A 64 -18.49 2.99 20.26
CA PRO A 64 -17.85 1.81 20.85
C PRO A 64 -16.34 1.78 20.62
N LEU A 65 -15.59 1.24 21.59
CA LEU A 65 -14.17 0.97 21.42
C LEU A 65 -13.97 -0.21 20.44
N TYR A 66 -12.92 -0.14 19.64
CA TYR A 66 -12.62 -1.14 18.61
C TYR A 66 -11.11 -1.39 18.51
N ASP A 67 -10.69 -2.60 18.89
CA ASP A 67 -9.29 -3.03 19.00
C ASP A 67 -8.82 -3.99 17.89
N ASP A 68 -9.73 -4.43 17.00
CA ASP A 68 -9.42 -5.28 15.87
C ASP A 68 -8.68 -4.51 14.77
N MET A 69 -7.37 -4.36 14.99
CA MET A 69 -6.45 -3.65 14.11
C MET A 69 -6.41 -4.24 12.70
N LEU A 70 -6.51 -5.57 12.57
CA LEU A 70 -6.43 -6.24 11.27
C LEU A 70 -7.67 -5.95 10.43
N LYS A 71 -8.88 -6.06 11.01
CA LYS A 71 -10.11 -5.69 10.30
C LYS A 71 -10.14 -4.22 9.94
N ARG A 72 -9.68 -3.33 10.84
CA ARG A 72 -9.59 -1.89 10.56
C ARG A 72 -8.71 -1.58 9.35
N LEU A 73 -7.54 -2.22 9.27
CA LEU A 73 -6.60 -2.04 8.15
C LEU A 73 -7.04 -2.75 6.86
N ALA A 74 -7.79 -3.84 6.99
CA ALA A 74 -8.39 -4.54 5.85
C ALA A 74 -9.49 -3.71 5.20
N GLY A 75 -10.38 -3.10 5.99
CA GLY A 75 -11.51 -2.30 5.49
C GLY A 75 -11.16 -0.91 4.95
N THR A 76 -9.90 -0.46 5.05
CA THR A 76 -9.51 0.89 4.61
C THR A 76 -9.82 1.13 3.13
N GLN A 77 -9.53 0.17 2.26
CA GLN A 77 -9.78 0.32 0.81
C GLN A 77 -11.28 0.25 0.48
N ASP A 78 -12.06 -0.54 1.21
CA ASP A 78 -13.52 -0.59 1.05
C ASP A 78 -14.17 0.73 1.45
N ILE A 79 -13.67 1.37 2.52
CA ILE A 79 -14.14 2.70 2.95
C ILE A 79 -13.82 3.77 1.90
N LEU A 80 -12.61 3.73 1.33
CA LEU A 80 -12.17 4.74 0.38
C LEU A 80 -12.82 4.62 -1.00
N PHE A 81 -13.05 3.38 -1.46
CA PHE A 81 -13.36 3.11 -2.86
C PHE A 81 -14.67 2.36 -3.09
N GLY A 82 -15.22 1.69 -2.06
CA GLY A 82 -16.43 0.88 -2.21
C GLY A 82 -16.31 -0.14 -3.35
N ASP A 83 -17.25 -0.07 -4.29
CA ASP A 83 -17.33 -0.95 -5.46
C ASP A 83 -16.55 -0.44 -6.68
N GLN A 84 -15.80 0.67 -6.57
CA GLN A 84 -15.03 1.24 -7.67
C GLN A 84 -14.03 0.23 -8.27
N LYS A 85 -14.10 0.05 -9.59
CA LYS A 85 -13.22 -0.86 -10.35
C LYS A 85 -12.21 -0.15 -11.24
N GLU A 86 -12.39 1.14 -11.52
CA GLU A 86 -11.51 1.91 -12.39
C GLU A 86 -10.88 3.08 -11.65
N PHE A 87 -9.55 3.18 -11.73
CA PHE A 87 -8.75 4.20 -11.07
C PHE A 87 -7.89 4.91 -12.12
N VAL A 88 -8.03 6.24 -12.20
CA VAL A 88 -7.31 7.06 -13.17
C VAL A 88 -6.39 8.01 -12.43
N TYR A 89 -5.08 7.88 -12.68
CA TYR A 89 -4.04 8.68 -12.05
C TYR A 89 -3.37 9.56 -13.10
N TYR A 90 -3.49 10.88 -12.94
CA TYR A 90 -2.93 11.86 -13.88
C TYR A 90 -1.49 12.23 -13.53
N ALA A 91 -0.67 12.41 -14.56
CA ALA A 91 0.70 12.90 -14.47
C ALA A 91 0.82 14.28 -15.15
N PRO A 92 1.66 15.18 -14.61
CA PRO A 92 2.30 15.08 -13.30
C PRO A 92 1.29 15.36 -12.18
N GLY A 93 1.42 14.68 -11.03
CA GLY A 93 0.67 15.02 -9.82
C GLY A 93 0.29 13.85 -8.93
N ALA A 94 0.05 12.67 -9.52
CA ALA A 94 -0.26 11.46 -8.77
C ALA A 94 1.02 10.77 -8.24
N TYR A 95 1.70 11.39 -7.28
CA TYR A 95 2.84 10.80 -6.58
C TYR A 95 2.78 11.09 -5.07
N ARG A 96 3.49 10.28 -4.29
CA ARG A 96 3.45 10.15 -2.84
C ARG A 96 2.07 9.79 -2.30
N ILE A 97 1.33 8.99 -3.05
CA ILE A 97 0.04 8.46 -2.60
C ILE A 97 0.31 7.28 -1.67
N ALA A 98 -0.32 7.24 -0.50
CA ALA A 98 -0.18 6.10 0.40
C ALA A 98 -0.68 4.81 -0.29
N GLU A 99 -0.02 3.67 -0.06
CA GLU A 99 -0.37 2.39 -0.71
C GLU A 99 -1.86 2.05 -0.58
N LYS A 100 -2.43 2.21 0.63
CA LYS A 100 -3.84 1.94 0.92
C LYS A 100 -4.81 2.92 0.26
N ALA A 101 -4.33 4.08 -0.18
CA ALA A 101 -5.07 5.07 -0.97
C ALA A 101 -4.81 4.93 -2.49
N SER A 102 -4.15 3.85 -2.92
CA SER A 102 -4.02 3.47 -4.34
C SER A 102 -4.94 2.29 -4.68
N ALA A 103 -5.00 1.95 -5.97
CA ALA A 103 -5.89 0.91 -6.49
C ALA A 103 -5.64 -0.44 -5.77
N PRO A 104 -6.69 -1.11 -5.27
CA PRO A 104 -6.57 -2.34 -4.50
C PRO A 104 -6.28 -3.56 -5.39
N VAL A 105 -5.08 -3.64 -5.97
CA VAL A 105 -4.73 -4.69 -6.95
C VAL A 105 -4.36 -6.05 -6.33
N LYS A 106 -4.09 -6.11 -5.03
CA LYS A 106 -3.63 -7.33 -4.36
C LYS A 106 -4.72 -8.39 -4.36
N ASN A 107 -4.34 -9.63 -4.72
CA ASN A 107 -5.23 -10.80 -4.83
C ASN A 107 -6.43 -10.62 -5.80
N ARG A 108 -6.36 -9.64 -6.71
CA ARG A 108 -7.43 -9.29 -7.64
C ARG A 108 -6.88 -9.26 -9.08
N PRO A 109 -7.58 -9.87 -10.06
CA PRO A 109 -7.21 -9.72 -11.46
C PRO A 109 -7.33 -8.24 -11.86
N HIS A 110 -6.36 -7.72 -12.60
CA HIS A 110 -6.32 -6.30 -12.92
C HIS A 110 -5.49 -6.00 -14.17
N THR A 111 -5.70 -4.83 -14.74
CA THR A 111 -4.84 -4.26 -15.78
C THR A 111 -4.28 -2.92 -15.36
N ILE A 112 -3.10 -2.61 -15.86
CA ILE A 112 -2.45 -1.29 -15.79
C ILE A 112 -2.23 -0.86 -17.23
N THR A 113 -2.75 0.30 -17.63
CA THR A 113 -2.69 0.75 -19.02
C THR A 113 -2.32 2.23 -19.10
N THR A 114 -1.50 2.57 -20.10
CA THR A 114 -1.22 3.95 -20.50
C THR A 114 -1.04 4.02 -22.01
N ALA A 115 -1.25 5.21 -22.58
CA ALA A 115 -1.02 5.49 -23.99
C ALA A 115 -0.02 6.63 -24.12
N ILE A 116 1.02 6.43 -24.93
CA ILE A 116 2.14 7.36 -25.06
C ILE A 116 2.46 7.51 -26.55
N ASP A 117 2.66 8.74 -27.01
CA ASP A 117 3.19 9.03 -28.34
C ASP A 117 4.73 8.98 -28.30
N LEU A 118 5.28 7.78 -28.46
CA LEU A 118 6.70 7.49 -28.24
C LEU A 118 7.57 8.12 -29.34
N LYS A 119 8.58 8.87 -28.92
CA LYS A 119 9.59 9.47 -29.81
C LYS A 119 10.89 8.67 -29.86
N GLY A 120 11.02 7.66 -29.00
CA GLY A 120 12.16 6.75 -28.94
C GLY A 120 13.24 7.15 -27.93
N TYR A 121 13.03 8.24 -27.18
CA TYR A 121 13.94 8.68 -26.11
C TYR A 121 13.33 8.47 -24.70
N GLU A 122 12.08 8.01 -24.62
CA GLU A 122 11.38 7.86 -23.36
C GLU A 122 12.12 6.91 -22.41
N GLU A 123 12.27 7.34 -21.17
CA GLU A 123 12.97 6.65 -20.09
C GLU A 123 12.29 7.05 -18.78
N GLY A 124 12.08 6.11 -17.87
CA GLY A 124 11.57 6.38 -16.53
C GLY A 124 10.33 5.57 -16.16
N VAL A 125 9.89 5.76 -14.92
CA VAL A 125 8.73 5.06 -14.34
C VAL A 125 7.42 5.58 -14.93
N ILE A 126 6.55 4.65 -15.33
CA ILE A 126 5.16 4.92 -15.68
C ILE A 126 4.33 4.93 -14.39
N CYS A 127 4.38 3.84 -13.62
CA CYS A 127 3.85 3.80 -12.26
C CYS A 127 4.61 2.79 -11.39
N CYS A 128 4.64 3.00 -10.09
CA CYS A 128 5.12 2.03 -9.11
C CYS A 128 4.30 2.09 -7.83
N VAL A 129 4.39 1.01 -7.04
CA VAL A 129 3.98 0.99 -5.64
C VAL A 129 4.83 0.01 -4.86
N GLY A 130 5.20 0.39 -3.64
CA GLY A 130 6.12 -0.36 -2.80
C GLY A 130 7.56 0.07 -3.05
N GLY A 131 8.52 -0.78 -2.74
CA GLY A 131 9.93 -0.48 -2.91
C GLY A 131 10.84 -1.69 -2.75
N MET A 132 12.02 -1.50 -2.15
CA MET A 132 13.04 -2.56 -2.06
C MET A 132 12.55 -3.81 -1.34
N THR A 133 11.57 -3.70 -0.44
CA THR A 133 11.00 -4.82 0.32
C THR A 133 9.88 -5.55 -0.41
N GLY A 134 9.37 -5.00 -1.50
CA GLY A 134 8.26 -5.59 -2.24
C GLY A 134 7.41 -4.53 -2.94
N GLY A 135 6.69 -4.94 -3.99
CA GLY A 135 5.88 -4.03 -4.79
C GLY A 135 5.86 -4.38 -6.27
N PHE A 136 5.34 -3.46 -7.08
CA PHE A 136 5.47 -3.54 -8.54
C PHE A 136 5.87 -2.20 -9.15
N THR A 137 6.50 -2.25 -10.32
CA THR A 137 6.82 -1.08 -11.12
C THR A 137 6.67 -1.39 -12.61
N MET A 138 6.11 -0.44 -13.35
CA MET A 138 6.05 -0.43 -14.80
C MET A 138 6.85 0.78 -15.29
N PHE A 139 7.82 0.57 -16.18
CA PHE A 139 8.76 1.62 -16.58
C PHE A 139 9.32 1.39 -17.98
N ILE A 140 9.87 2.44 -18.60
CA ILE A 140 10.61 2.36 -19.86
C ILE A 140 12.10 2.52 -19.58
N LYS A 141 12.91 1.61 -20.12
CA LYS A 141 14.38 1.71 -20.11
C LYS A 141 14.97 1.09 -21.36
N GLY A 142 15.97 1.72 -21.96
CA GLY A 142 16.63 1.25 -23.18
C GLY A 142 15.68 1.05 -24.36
N GLY A 143 14.60 1.86 -24.43
CA GLY A 143 13.55 1.74 -25.44
C GLY A 143 12.69 0.48 -25.31
N ARG A 144 12.63 -0.15 -24.12
CA ARG A 144 11.78 -1.30 -23.81
C ARG A 144 10.86 -0.97 -22.64
N LEU A 145 9.65 -1.49 -22.68
CA LEU A 145 8.75 -1.51 -21.55
C LEU A 145 9.12 -2.67 -20.63
N TYR A 146 9.13 -2.40 -19.33
CA TYR A 146 9.30 -3.39 -18.28
C TYR A 146 8.09 -3.37 -17.35
N TYR A 147 7.74 -4.55 -16.84
CA TYR A 147 6.99 -4.69 -15.61
C TYR A 147 7.79 -5.58 -14.67
N ASP A 148 8.02 -5.13 -13.45
CA ASP A 148 8.76 -5.90 -12.46
C ASP A 148 7.94 -5.97 -11.18
N TYR A 149 7.83 -7.18 -10.62
CA TYR A 149 7.19 -7.41 -9.34
C TYR A 149 8.22 -7.97 -8.37
N ASN A 150 8.51 -7.22 -7.32
CA ASN A 150 9.38 -7.64 -6.24
C ASN A 150 8.54 -8.35 -5.18
N TYR A 151 8.80 -9.64 -4.95
CA TYR A 151 8.27 -10.41 -3.85
C TYR A 151 9.34 -10.56 -2.76
N LEU A 152 9.26 -9.69 -1.75
CA LEU A 152 10.03 -9.77 -0.50
C LEU A 152 11.56 -9.69 -0.67
N ASP A 153 12.05 -8.95 -1.67
CA ASP A 153 13.47 -8.85 -2.07
C ASP A 153 14.17 -10.20 -2.35
N GLY A 154 13.40 -11.27 -2.45
CA GLY A 154 13.91 -12.63 -2.72
C GLY A 154 13.59 -13.09 -4.13
N VAL A 155 12.37 -12.82 -4.61
CA VAL A 155 11.88 -13.27 -5.92
C VAL A 155 11.40 -12.08 -6.72
N TYR A 156 11.84 -12.00 -7.98
CA TYR A 156 11.45 -10.96 -8.92
C TYR A 156 10.74 -11.60 -10.12
N TYR A 157 9.58 -11.07 -10.49
CA TYR A 157 8.86 -11.46 -11.70
C TYR A 157 8.97 -10.32 -12.72
N THR A 158 9.99 -10.41 -13.56
CA THR A 158 10.30 -9.38 -14.56
C THR A 158 9.77 -9.79 -15.93
N LEU A 159 9.00 -8.90 -16.55
CA LEU A 159 8.60 -8.95 -17.95
C LEU A 159 9.26 -7.81 -18.73
N ALA A 160 9.61 -8.05 -19.99
CA ALA A 160 10.22 -7.07 -20.87
C ALA A 160 9.68 -7.15 -22.30
N SER A 161 9.29 -6.02 -22.86
CA SER A 161 8.92 -5.95 -24.29
C SER A 161 10.17 -6.00 -25.18
N PRO A 162 10.02 -6.34 -26.48
CA PRO A 162 10.90 -5.88 -27.55
C PRO A 162 11.10 -4.36 -27.55
N LYS A 163 12.01 -3.85 -28.39
CA LYS A 163 12.11 -2.39 -28.60
C LYS A 163 10.75 -1.83 -29.00
N LEU A 164 10.34 -0.76 -28.34
CA LEU A 164 9.07 -0.10 -28.58
C LEU A 164 9.08 0.64 -29.93
N PRO A 165 7.94 0.70 -30.63
CA PRO A 165 7.81 1.50 -31.84
C PRO A 165 7.82 3.00 -31.52
N GLN A 166 7.96 3.83 -32.56
CA GLN A 166 7.67 5.25 -32.47
C GLN A 166 6.21 5.53 -32.84
N GLY A 167 5.66 6.61 -32.31
CA GLY A 167 4.28 7.04 -32.51
C GLY A 167 3.33 6.58 -31.39
N PRO A 168 2.01 6.78 -31.61
CA PRO A 168 0.99 6.39 -30.64
C PRO A 168 1.09 4.91 -30.29
N THR A 169 1.33 4.64 -29.00
CA THR A 169 1.55 3.29 -28.48
C THR A 169 0.77 3.07 -27.20
N GLU A 170 -0.04 2.01 -27.17
CA GLU A 170 -0.69 1.52 -25.95
C GLU A 170 0.24 0.53 -25.26
N LEU A 171 0.48 0.75 -23.97
CA LEU A 171 1.30 -0.09 -23.10
C LEU A 171 0.40 -0.66 -22.00
N LYS A 172 0.44 -1.97 -21.81
CA LYS A 172 -0.43 -2.63 -20.83
C LYS A 172 0.25 -3.79 -20.11
N PHE A 173 0.07 -3.83 -18.79
CA PHE A 173 0.25 -5.03 -17.99
C PHE A 173 -1.12 -5.64 -17.64
N ASN A 174 -1.22 -6.96 -17.69
CA ASN A 174 -2.42 -7.72 -17.34
C ASN A 174 -2.05 -8.81 -16.34
N PHE A 175 -2.71 -8.81 -15.17
CA PHE A 175 -2.58 -9.86 -14.18
C PHE A 175 -3.83 -10.73 -14.18
N ILE A 176 -3.63 -12.03 -14.44
CA ILE A 176 -4.66 -13.06 -14.40
C ILE A 176 -4.48 -13.84 -13.09
N LYS A 177 -5.47 -13.75 -12.19
CA LYS A 177 -5.49 -14.56 -10.97
C LYS A 177 -5.80 -16.02 -11.32
N THR A 178 -4.91 -16.93 -10.93
CA THR A 178 -5.11 -18.38 -11.11
C THR A 178 -5.29 -19.12 -9.78
N LYS A 179 -4.87 -18.49 -8.67
CA LYS A 179 -5.06 -18.98 -7.30
C LYS A 179 -5.08 -17.81 -6.31
N GLU A 180 -5.33 -18.07 -5.04
CA GLU A 180 -5.15 -17.04 -4.01
C GLU A 180 -3.71 -16.57 -3.95
N PHE A 181 -3.52 -15.25 -4.02
CA PHE A 181 -2.21 -14.59 -3.99
C PHE A 181 -1.22 -15.17 -5.01
N GLY A 182 -1.70 -15.53 -6.21
CA GLY A 182 -0.86 -15.98 -7.30
C GLY A 182 -1.59 -16.02 -8.64
N GLY A 183 -0.84 -15.98 -9.73
CA GLY A 183 -1.39 -15.82 -11.06
C GLY A 183 -0.36 -15.80 -12.16
N THR A 184 -0.76 -15.26 -13.30
CA THR A 184 0.10 -15.06 -14.46
C THR A 184 0.11 -13.59 -14.84
N GLY A 185 1.31 -13.03 -15.00
CA GLY A 185 1.51 -11.70 -15.55
C GLY A 185 1.69 -11.77 -17.07
N GLU A 186 1.11 -10.81 -17.78
CA GLU A 186 1.27 -10.65 -19.22
C GLU A 186 1.55 -9.20 -19.58
N LEU A 187 2.49 -9.00 -20.52
CA LEU A 187 2.85 -7.68 -21.02
C LEU A 187 2.37 -7.51 -22.45
N TYR A 188 1.81 -6.35 -22.76
CA TYR A 188 1.21 -6.04 -24.05
C TYR A 188 1.72 -4.70 -24.60
N VAL A 189 1.91 -4.66 -25.92
CA VAL A 189 2.19 -3.44 -26.70
C VAL A 189 1.22 -3.42 -27.88
N ASN A 190 0.41 -2.37 -28.01
CA ASN A 190 -0.60 -2.23 -29.06
C ASN A 190 -1.52 -3.46 -29.18
N GLY A 191 -2.04 -3.93 -28.05
CA GLY A 191 -2.92 -5.12 -27.99
C GLY A 191 -2.25 -6.47 -28.24
N LYS A 192 -0.97 -6.51 -28.66
CA LYS A 192 -0.22 -7.76 -28.86
C LYS A 192 0.49 -8.16 -27.57
N LYS A 193 0.29 -9.40 -27.12
CA LYS A 193 1.06 -9.99 -26.02
C LYS A 193 2.52 -10.14 -26.45
N VAL A 194 3.44 -9.55 -25.69
CA VAL A 194 4.88 -9.55 -25.97
C VAL A 194 5.70 -10.34 -24.96
N ASP A 195 5.17 -10.57 -23.76
CA ASP A 195 5.84 -11.35 -22.72
C ASP A 195 4.83 -11.94 -21.72
N THR A 196 5.23 -12.96 -20.97
CA THR A 196 4.42 -13.62 -19.94
C THR A 196 5.30 -14.27 -18.87
N VAL A 197 4.86 -14.23 -17.61
CA VAL A 197 5.56 -14.89 -16.49
C VAL A 197 4.56 -15.50 -15.50
N ASP A 198 4.91 -16.67 -14.95
CA ASP A 198 4.20 -17.25 -13.82
C ASP A 198 4.57 -16.50 -12.53
N MET A 199 3.56 -16.15 -11.73
CA MET A 199 3.69 -15.38 -10.49
C MET A 199 3.05 -16.18 -9.34
N PRO A 200 3.69 -17.27 -8.89
CA PRO A 200 3.07 -18.21 -7.96
C PRO A 200 2.91 -17.66 -6.55
N ASN A 201 3.62 -16.59 -6.18
CA ASN A 201 3.52 -15.96 -4.86
C ASN A 201 3.41 -14.45 -4.99
N MET A 202 2.41 -13.87 -4.34
CA MET A 202 2.19 -12.43 -4.27
C MET A 202 1.89 -12.01 -2.84
N HIS A 203 2.06 -10.72 -2.56
CA HIS A 203 1.82 -10.16 -1.24
C HIS A 203 0.37 -10.36 -0.78
N ILE A 204 0.23 -10.82 0.47
CA ILE A 204 -1.06 -11.00 1.14
C ILE A 204 -1.62 -9.66 1.62
N SER A 205 -0.74 -8.75 2.04
CA SER A 205 -1.10 -7.48 2.65
C SER A 205 -0.17 -6.37 2.14
N THR A 206 0.26 -5.47 3.01
CA THR A 206 1.08 -4.30 2.68
C THR A 206 2.40 -4.67 1.98
N TYR A 207 2.80 -3.91 0.95
CA TYR A 207 4.11 -4.05 0.30
C TYR A 207 5.23 -3.44 1.15
N SER A 208 4.97 -2.26 1.71
CA SER A 208 5.87 -1.59 2.66
C SER A 208 5.11 -0.58 3.54
N LEU A 209 5.62 -0.35 4.75
CA LEU A 209 5.07 0.65 5.68
C LEU A 209 5.52 2.09 5.37
N ALA A 210 6.52 2.28 4.50
CA ALA A 210 7.14 3.58 4.24
C ALA A 210 7.08 4.03 2.77
N GLU A 211 6.63 3.17 1.87
CA GLU A 211 6.64 3.41 0.43
C GLU A 211 5.32 4.00 -0.08
N THR A 212 5.35 4.47 -1.33
CA THR A 212 4.22 5.18 -1.96
C THR A 212 3.81 4.53 -3.27
N PHE A 213 2.60 4.85 -3.73
CA PHE A 213 2.19 4.71 -5.11
C PHE A 213 2.52 6.01 -5.86
N ASP A 214 3.28 5.88 -6.95
CA ASP A 214 3.77 6.99 -7.76
C ASP A 214 3.46 6.78 -9.24
N VAL A 215 3.16 7.87 -9.94
CA VAL A 215 3.03 7.92 -11.41
C VAL A 215 4.06 8.90 -11.97
N GLY A 216 4.80 8.45 -12.99
CA GLY A 216 5.80 9.27 -13.69
C GLY A 216 7.17 9.38 -12.99
N ARG A 217 7.37 8.68 -11.86
CA ARG A 217 8.62 8.65 -11.08
C ARG A 217 8.53 7.55 -10.01
N ASP A 218 9.66 7.26 -9.38
CA ASP A 218 9.72 6.54 -8.10
C ASP A 218 10.30 7.51 -7.05
N THR A 219 9.54 7.83 -6.01
CA THR A 219 10.03 8.71 -4.93
C THR A 219 10.48 7.94 -3.68
N GLY A 220 10.26 6.63 -3.71
CA GLY A 220 10.57 5.68 -2.66
C GLY A 220 11.89 4.96 -2.90
N THR A 221 12.05 3.80 -2.27
CA THR A 221 13.11 2.87 -2.65
C THR A 221 12.65 2.00 -3.82
N GLN A 222 13.58 1.51 -4.64
CA GLN A 222 13.20 1.02 -5.97
C GLN A 222 12.64 -0.38 -5.86
N VAL A 223 11.49 -0.59 -6.49
CA VAL A 223 10.94 -1.93 -6.67
C VAL A 223 11.85 -2.78 -7.55
N SER A 224 12.44 -2.21 -8.61
CA SER A 224 13.27 -2.94 -9.56
C SER A 224 14.74 -2.58 -9.43
N LYS A 225 15.62 -3.58 -9.55
CA LYS A 225 17.08 -3.39 -9.64
C LYS A 225 17.53 -2.82 -11.00
N LEU A 226 16.61 -2.67 -11.95
CA LEU A 226 16.90 -2.21 -13.31
C LEU A 226 17.00 -0.69 -13.44
N TYR A 227 16.64 0.10 -12.43
CA TYR A 227 16.85 1.56 -12.44
C TYR A 227 17.27 2.08 -11.06
N SER A 228 17.57 3.37 -11.00
CA SER A 228 17.93 4.08 -9.76
C SER A 228 17.16 5.39 -9.66
N ASP A 229 16.96 5.85 -8.42
CA ASP A 229 16.08 6.98 -8.12
C ASP A 229 16.44 8.31 -8.77
N PRO A 230 15.43 9.18 -8.97
CA PRO A 230 13.98 8.93 -8.86
C PRO A 230 13.35 8.39 -10.16
N PHE A 231 14.21 7.97 -11.09
CA PHE A 231 13.91 7.52 -12.45
C PHE A 231 12.69 8.21 -13.11
N LYS A 232 12.69 9.55 -13.06
CA LYS A 232 11.61 10.40 -13.58
C LYS A 232 11.35 10.12 -15.06
N PHE A 233 10.07 10.00 -15.41
CA PHE A 233 9.65 9.82 -16.80
C PHE A 233 10.08 11.00 -17.67
N LYS A 234 10.77 10.70 -18.77
CA LYS A 234 11.18 11.64 -19.80
C LYS A 234 10.22 11.52 -20.98
N GLY A 235 9.45 12.57 -21.23
CA GLY A 235 8.43 12.60 -22.29
C GLY A 235 7.07 13.03 -21.74
N ALA A 236 6.04 12.87 -22.54
CA ALA A 236 4.66 13.18 -22.16
C ALA A 236 3.96 11.92 -21.65
N LEU A 237 3.67 11.87 -20.34
CA LEU A 237 2.80 10.89 -19.71
C LEU A 237 1.55 11.63 -19.22
N ASP A 238 0.39 11.32 -19.80
CA ASP A 238 -0.90 11.93 -19.40
C ASP A 238 -1.46 11.26 -18.15
N LYS A 239 -1.64 9.94 -18.21
CA LYS A 239 -2.28 9.18 -17.13
C LYS A 239 -1.94 7.70 -17.17
N VAL A 240 -2.19 7.06 -16.03
CA VAL A 240 -2.21 5.60 -15.87
C VAL A 240 -3.60 5.20 -15.39
N ILE A 241 -4.17 4.19 -16.05
CA ILE A 241 -5.47 3.62 -15.71
C ILE A 241 -5.24 2.24 -15.13
N ILE A 242 -5.75 2.01 -13.92
CA ILE A 242 -5.78 0.69 -13.29
C ILE A 242 -7.23 0.22 -13.24
N LYS A 243 -7.52 -0.93 -13.85
CA LYS A 243 -8.86 -1.56 -13.81
C LYS A 243 -8.81 -2.89 -13.11
N LEU A 244 -9.76 -3.12 -12.21
CA LEU A 244 -9.97 -4.38 -11.51
C LEU A 244 -11.00 -5.20 -12.31
N ASN A 245 -10.69 -6.47 -12.57
CA ASN A 245 -11.40 -7.33 -13.51
C ASN A 245 -12.19 -8.47 -12.84
N ASP A 246 -12.57 -8.27 -11.57
CA ASP A 246 -13.37 -9.21 -10.78
C ASP A 246 -14.82 -8.76 -10.57
#